data_AF-A0A5E9ANN8-F1
#
_entry.id   AF-A0A5E9ANN8-F1
#
_cell.length_a   1.000
_cell.length_b   1.000
_cell.length_c   1.000
_cell.angle_alpha   90.00
_cell.angle_beta   90.00
_cell.angle_gamma   90.00
#
_symmetry.space_group_name_H-M   'P 1'
#
loop_
_entity.id
_entity.type
_entity.pdbx_description
1 polymer ?
#
loop_
_entity_poly.entity_id
_entity_poly.type
_entity_poly.pdbx_seq_one_letter_code
_entity_poly.pdbx_strand_id
1 'polypeptide(L)'
;MVAAALHAPPPISVRPIGHPFCRHISAAPELLGSWRDRPRAEFAIIDEGPGLSGSSFHAVIVWLRRQGIGQERIHLFPSHRGGPGAQADAETVAALSQCQTHVAGFEDVFDGAVAPGLRDWIGHLLGKADVELHEISGGAWRDYLSVPTGAWPPALPAFERRKFIASAGGERWLIKFAGLGETGQRKLGTAKALHEAGFGALPAGLCHGFLVERWIHADRLDRAAPARDLLIEWLGRYLGWRAARLQADEAGASLNQLARMAVQNCEEALGENLAHALQTWFACQPSPGPTPRVEIDGRLHAWEFLVRPHGLLKTDAFDHCRSHDLIGCQGIEWDVAGARVEHDLSAAELSRLVGRIEQATLIDRALVDYFEPCYLAFQLGLWTIAGHSTDEEERMRSTRAVERYKAGLVRLLAC
;
A
#
# COMPACT_ATOMS: atom_id res chain seq x y z
N MET A 1 13.30 -13.17 9.38
CA MET A 1 14.75 -12.89 9.60
C MET A 1 15.19 -13.31 10.99
N VAL A 2 14.58 -12.78 12.06
CA VAL A 2 14.94 -13.12 13.46
C VAL A 2 15.05 -14.64 13.71
N ALA A 3 14.01 -15.41 13.38
CA ALA A 3 14.04 -16.86 13.55
C ALA A 3 15.20 -17.54 12.80
N ALA A 4 15.47 -17.12 11.56
CA ALA A 4 16.56 -17.67 10.76
C ALA A 4 17.94 -17.31 11.34
N ALA A 5 18.12 -16.06 11.80
CA ALA A 5 19.37 -15.60 12.42
C ALA A 5 19.67 -16.30 13.76
N LEU A 6 18.63 -16.65 14.51
CA LEU A 6 18.75 -17.38 15.78
C LEU A 6 18.76 -18.90 15.59
N HIS A 7 18.70 -19.41 14.35
CA HIS A 7 18.47 -20.83 14.06
C HIS A 7 17.28 -21.42 14.82
N ALA A 8 16.26 -20.60 15.05
CA ALA A 8 15.03 -20.96 15.74
C ALA A 8 14.06 -21.66 14.77
N PRO A 9 13.05 -22.39 15.30
CA PRO A 9 11.96 -22.93 14.50
C PRO A 9 11.22 -21.84 13.71
N PRO A 10 10.46 -22.20 12.66
CA PRO A 10 9.59 -21.28 11.96
C PRO A 10 8.70 -20.49 12.92
N PRO A 11 8.55 -19.16 12.73
CA PRO A 11 7.76 -18.34 13.62
C PRO A 11 6.28 -18.71 13.52
N ILE A 12 5.57 -18.54 14.64
CA ILE A 12 4.12 -18.68 14.71
C ILE A 12 3.52 -17.28 14.61
N SER A 13 2.63 -17.06 13.64
CA SER A 13 1.88 -15.81 13.53
C SER A 13 0.64 -15.85 14.41
N VAL A 14 0.46 -14.84 15.23
CA VAL A 14 -0.76 -14.61 16.02
C VAL A 14 -1.41 -13.30 15.60
N ARG A 15 -2.74 -13.24 15.57
CA ARG A 15 -3.49 -12.03 15.26
C ARG A 15 -4.21 -11.54 16.51
N PRO A 16 -3.73 -10.48 17.18
CA PRO A 16 -4.44 -9.90 18.30
C PRO A 16 -5.79 -9.32 17.87
N ILE A 17 -6.83 -9.56 18.68
CA ILE A 17 -8.21 -9.14 18.43
C ILE A 17 -8.68 -8.15 19.49
N GLY A 18 -9.87 -7.55 19.31
CA GLY A 18 -10.45 -6.56 20.21
C GLY A 18 -10.19 -5.12 19.75
N HIS A 19 -10.39 -4.16 20.66
CA HIS A 19 -10.26 -2.74 20.37
C HIS A 19 -8.83 -2.41 19.89
N PRO A 20 -8.61 -1.52 18.89
CA PRO A 20 -7.29 -1.23 18.36
C PRO A 20 -6.25 -0.83 19.40
N PHE A 21 -6.66 -0.14 20.47
CA PHE A 21 -5.79 0.27 21.57
C PHE A 21 -5.80 -0.67 22.78
N CYS A 22 -6.65 -1.70 22.79
CA CYS A 22 -6.75 -2.69 23.88
C CYS A 22 -6.96 -4.08 23.26
N ARG A 23 -5.89 -4.62 22.68
CA ARG A 23 -5.89 -5.91 21.98
C ARG A 23 -5.58 -7.05 22.95
N HIS A 24 -6.05 -8.25 22.63
CA HIS A 24 -5.71 -9.47 23.35
C HIS A 24 -5.49 -10.65 22.39
N ILE A 25 -4.76 -11.66 22.87
CA ILE A 25 -4.58 -12.93 22.16
C ILE A 25 -5.64 -13.92 22.62
N SER A 26 -6.38 -14.47 21.65
CA SER A 26 -7.25 -15.63 21.84
C SER A 26 -6.61 -16.84 21.17
N ALA A 27 -5.67 -17.46 21.87
CA ALA A 27 -4.95 -18.65 21.42
C ALA A 27 -4.75 -19.63 22.57
N ALA A 28 -4.86 -20.91 22.27
CA ALA A 28 -4.76 -21.98 23.25
C ALA A 28 -3.29 -22.16 23.71
N PRO A 29 -3.03 -22.48 25.00
CA PRO A 29 -1.68 -22.66 25.53
C PRO A 29 -0.81 -23.68 24.78
N GLU A 30 -1.45 -24.66 24.15
CA GLU A 30 -0.85 -25.73 23.36
C GLU A 30 -0.05 -25.20 22.17
N LEU A 31 -0.31 -23.95 21.74
CA LEU A 31 0.47 -23.27 20.72
C LEU A 31 1.95 -23.13 21.10
N LEU A 32 2.27 -23.02 22.40
CA LEU A 32 3.64 -23.00 22.89
C LEU A 32 4.29 -24.40 22.87
N GLY A 33 3.49 -25.46 22.82
CA GLY A 33 3.94 -26.84 22.90
C GLY A 33 4.93 -27.07 24.05
N SER A 34 5.95 -27.88 23.81
CA SER A 34 6.98 -28.18 24.82
C SER A 34 7.88 -26.99 25.20
N TRP A 35 7.80 -25.85 24.51
CA TRP A 35 8.65 -24.68 24.81
C TRP A 35 8.24 -23.99 26.10
N ARG A 36 6.96 -24.10 26.48
CA ARG A 36 6.43 -23.53 27.72
C ARG A 36 7.22 -23.98 28.95
N ASP A 37 7.50 -25.28 29.03
CA ASP A 37 8.10 -25.91 30.21
C ASP A 37 9.62 -25.95 30.18
N ARG A 38 10.26 -25.42 29.13
CA ARG A 38 11.72 -25.35 29.01
C ARG A 38 12.25 -24.09 29.69
N PRO A 39 13.03 -24.20 30.79
CA PRO A 39 13.47 -23.02 31.56
C PRO A 39 14.38 -22.08 30.78
N ARG A 40 15.12 -22.61 29.79
CA ARG A 40 16.05 -21.85 28.94
C ARG A 40 15.44 -21.36 27.61
N ALA A 41 14.15 -21.61 27.36
CA ALA A 41 13.53 -21.13 26.13
C ALA A 41 13.28 -19.61 26.23
N GLU A 42 13.71 -18.85 25.24
CA GLU A 42 13.42 -17.43 25.09
C GLU A 42 12.37 -17.22 24.00
N PHE A 43 11.59 -16.14 24.11
CA PHE A 43 10.47 -15.84 23.21
C PHE A 43 10.70 -14.51 22.53
N ALA A 44 10.82 -14.54 21.21
CA ALA A 44 10.91 -13.33 20.38
C ALA A 44 9.52 -12.92 19.89
N ILE A 45 9.14 -11.66 20.13
CA ILE A 45 7.96 -11.02 19.57
C ILE A 45 8.42 -10.05 18.49
N ILE A 46 7.88 -10.18 17.28
CA ILE A 46 8.27 -9.39 16.10
C ILE A 46 7.03 -8.70 15.55
N ASP A 47 7.08 -7.38 15.44
CA ASP A 47 6.01 -6.56 14.87
C ASP A 47 6.60 -5.23 14.35
N GLU A 48 5.87 -4.51 13.50
CA GLU A 48 6.25 -3.17 13.04
C GLU A 48 6.30 -2.17 14.21
N GLY A 49 5.36 -2.29 15.15
CA GLY A 49 5.18 -1.35 16.26
C GLY A 49 6.37 -1.28 17.23
N PRO A 50 6.19 -0.69 18.42
CA PRO A 50 4.93 -0.19 18.96
C PRO A 50 4.43 1.07 18.23
N GLY A 51 3.22 1.00 17.66
CA GLY A 51 2.56 2.15 17.01
C GLY A 51 1.87 3.07 18.03
N LEU A 52 0.71 3.63 17.66
CA LEU A 52 -0.01 4.62 18.50
C LEU A 52 -0.25 4.18 19.96
N SER A 53 -0.45 2.89 20.23
CA SER A 53 -0.68 2.37 21.58
C SER A 53 0.28 1.26 22.02
N GLY A 54 0.98 0.58 21.10
CA GLY A 54 1.76 -0.63 21.42
C GLY A 54 0.93 -1.87 21.78
N SER A 55 -0.40 -1.84 21.57
CA SER A 55 -1.33 -2.89 22.03
C SER A 55 -1.06 -4.28 21.46
N SER A 56 -0.51 -4.40 20.25
CA SER A 56 -0.15 -5.70 19.65
C SER A 56 0.96 -6.40 20.42
N PHE A 57 2.06 -5.70 20.73
CA PHE A 57 3.13 -6.22 21.58
C PHE A 57 2.61 -6.58 22.96
N HIS A 58 1.86 -5.66 23.57
CA HIS A 58 1.30 -5.85 24.90
C HIS A 58 0.41 -7.10 24.98
N ALA A 59 -0.46 -7.32 23.99
CA ALA A 59 -1.33 -8.48 23.93
C ALA A 59 -0.55 -9.81 23.97
N VAL A 60 0.57 -9.91 23.24
CA VAL A 60 1.40 -11.12 23.21
C VAL A 60 2.18 -11.29 24.51
N ILE A 61 2.72 -10.20 25.08
CA ILE A 61 3.41 -10.22 26.38
C ILE A 61 2.46 -10.74 27.47
N VAL A 62 1.26 -10.18 27.56
CA VAL A 62 0.25 -10.59 28.55
C VAL A 62 -0.12 -12.06 28.38
N TRP A 63 -0.29 -12.53 27.14
CA TRP A 63 -0.60 -13.92 26.87
C TRP A 63 0.52 -14.87 27.30
N LEU A 64 1.79 -14.57 26.98
CA LEU A 64 2.95 -15.37 27.41
C LEU A 64 3.08 -15.40 28.94
N ARG A 65 2.90 -14.25 29.61
CA ARG A 65 2.94 -14.17 31.07
C ARG A 65 1.87 -15.03 31.74
N ARG A 66 0.65 -15.06 31.18
CA ARG A 66 -0.42 -15.96 31.66
C ARG A 66 -0.07 -17.44 31.55
N GLN A 67 0.87 -17.82 30.67
CA GLN A 67 1.37 -19.19 30.56
C GLN A 67 2.52 -19.51 31.52
N GLY A 68 2.94 -18.55 32.35
CA GLY A 68 4.06 -18.70 33.29
C GLY A 68 5.41 -18.34 32.70
N ILE A 69 5.46 -17.70 31.53
CA ILE A 69 6.71 -17.22 30.95
C ILE A 69 7.13 -15.93 31.65
N GLY A 70 8.30 -15.95 32.27
CA GLY A 70 8.92 -14.77 32.87
C GLY A 70 9.25 -13.71 31.82
N GLN A 71 9.10 -12.44 32.20
CA GLN A 71 9.23 -11.31 31.28
C GLN A 71 10.67 -11.10 30.81
N GLU A 72 11.64 -11.49 31.61
CA GLU A 72 13.07 -11.53 31.28
C GLU A 72 13.40 -12.48 30.13
N ARG A 73 12.50 -13.42 29.80
CA ARG A 73 12.62 -14.35 28.67
C ARG A 73 11.90 -13.84 27.41
N ILE A 74 11.32 -12.64 27.45
CA ILE A 74 10.57 -12.06 26.34
C ILE A 74 11.39 -10.93 25.71
N HIS A 75 11.67 -11.09 24.41
CA HIS A 75 12.49 -10.18 23.61
C HIS A 75 11.64 -9.55 22.52
N LEU A 76 11.67 -8.23 22.43
CA LEU A 76 10.91 -7.47 21.44
C LEU A 76 11.81 -7.08 20.28
N PHE A 77 11.32 -7.28 19.05
CA PHE A 77 11.98 -6.89 17.81
C PHE A 77 11.07 -5.93 17.03
N PRO A 78 10.99 -4.65 17.45
CA PRO A 78 10.23 -3.62 16.74
C PRO A 78 10.98 -3.14 15.49
N SER A 79 10.27 -2.49 14.56
CA SER A 79 10.89 -1.91 13.36
C SER A 79 11.62 -0.58 13.61
N HIS A 80 11.39 0.05 14.77
CA HIS A 80 11.96 1.34 15.14
C HIS A 80 12.31 1.43 16.64
N ARG A 81 13.13 2.42 16.99
CA ARG A 81 13.54 2.67 18.39
C ARG A 81 12.52 3.44 19.22
N GLY A 82 11.48 4.00 18.59
CA GLY A 82 10.40 4.70 19.27
C GLY A 82 9.61 3.77 20.21
N GLY A 83 9.21 4.31 21.37
CA GLY A 83 8.27 3.65 22.28
C GLY A 83 6.82 3.74 21.79
N PRO A 84 5.86 3.20 22.55
CA PRO A 84 4.45 3.30 22.19
C PRO A 84 3.97 4.76 22.22
N GLY A 85 3.05 5.09 21.32
CA GLY A 85 2.54 6.46 21.16
C GLY A 85 1.57 6.90 22.26
N ALA A 86 0.94 8.07 22.06
CA ALA A 86 0.09 8.73 23.05
C ALA A 86 -1.19 7.97 23.44
N GLN A 87 -1.58 6.92 22.71
CA GLN A 87 -2.75 6.09 23.01
C GLN A 87 -2.38 4.87 23.87
N ALA A 88 -1.16 4.78 24.36
CA ALA A 88 -0.71 3.71 25.23
C ALA A 88 -1.15 3.95 26.68
N ASP A 89 -1.77 2.95 27.29
CA ASP A 89 -2.04 2.98 28.73
C ASP A 89 -0.77 2.70 29.55
N ALA A 90 -0.81 3.03 30.84
CA ALA A 90 0.33 2.88 31.73
C ALA A 90 0.78 1.42 31.87
N GLU A 91 -0.15 0.47 31.77
CA GLU A 91 0.15 -0.97 31.83
C GLU A 91 0.97 -1.41 30.61
N THR A 92 0.58 -0.97 29.42
CA THR A 92 1.28 -1.23 28.17
C THR A 92 2.69 -0.65 28.21
N VAL A 93 2.84 0.61 28.63
CA VAL A 93 4.16 1.26 28.76
C VAL A 93 5.05 0.50 29.74
N ALA A 94 4.52 0.12 30.91
CA ALA A 94 5.25 -0.64 31.91
C ALA A 94 5.67 -2.03 31.39
N ALA A 95 4.77 -2.76 30.73
CA ALA A 95 5.05 -4.08 30.18
C ALA A 95 6.15 -4.05 29.10
N LEU A 96 6.11 -3.07 28.19
CA LEU A 96 7.10 -2.95 27.12
C LEU A 96 8.47 -2.55 27.67
N SER A 97 8.53 -1.60 28.61
CA SER A 97 9.79 -1.11 29.19
C SER A 97 10.57 -2.15 30.01
N GLN A 98 9.89 -3.20 30.47
CA GLN A 98 10.49 -4.30 31.22
C GLN A 98 11.05 -5.42 30.33
N CYS A 99 10.74 -5.42 29.02
CA CYS A 99 11.26 -6.39 28.07
C CYS A 99 12.55 -5.89 27.42
N GLN A 100 13.44 -6.83 27.06
CA GLN A 100 14.60 -6.48 26.24
C GLN A 100 14.16 -6.16 24.82
N THR A 101 14.58 -5.02 24.30
CA THR A 101 14.19 -4.55 22.96
C THR A 101 15.40 -4.49 22.04
N HIS A 102 15.26 -5.12 20.88
CA HIS A 102 16.31 -5.31 19.88
C HIS A 102 15.89 -4.65 18.58
N VAL A 103 16.56 -3.56 18.20
CA VAL A 103 16.26 -2.80 16.98
C VAL A 103 17.49 -2.77 16.10
N ALA A 104 17.31 -3.19 14.84
CA ALA A 104 18.34 -3.12 13.82
C ALA A 104 17.79 -2.36 12.60
N GLY A 105 18.47 -1.29 12.20
CA GLY A 105 18.15 -0.59 10.96
C GLY A 105 18.52 -1.44 9.75
N PHE A 106 17.92 -1.14 8.60
CA PHE A 106 18.26 -1.84 7.35
C PHE A 106 19.71 -1.57 6.97
N GLU A 107 20.14 -0.33 7.10
CA GLU A 107 21.47 0.17 6.79
C GLU A 107 22.51 -0.48 7.73
N ASP A 108 22.15 -0.73 8.99
CA ASP A 108 23.02 -1.43 9.95
C ASP A 108 23.17 -2.93 9.61
N VAL A 109 22.11 -3.55 9.07
CA VAL A 109 22.09 -4.99 8.75
C VAL A 109 22.77 -5.28 7.41
N PHE A 110 22.72 -4.33 6.47
CA PHE A 110 23.20 -4.48 5.10
C PHE A 110 24.28 -3.43 4.76
N ASP A 111 25.19 -3.21 5.71
CA ASP A 111 26.29 -2.25 5.64
C ASP A 111 27.46 -2.68 4.71
N GLY A 112 27.43 -3.90 4.19
CA GLY A 112 28.50 -4.47 3.36
C GLY A 112 29.61 -5.17 4.15
N ALA A 113 29.62 -5.09 5.49
CA ALA A 113 30.71 -5.59 6.32
C ALA A 113 30.58 -7.10 6.61
N VAL A 114 29.37 -7.56 6.93
CA VAL A 114 29.09 -8.97 7.26
C VAL A 114 28.48 -9.73 6.07
N ALA A 115 27.70 -9.03 5.24
CA ALA A 115 27.11 -9.54 4.01
C ALA A 115 27.12 -8.42 2.95
N PRO A 116 27.08 -8.74 1.64
CA PRO A 116 27.03 -7.71 0.60
C PRO A 116 25.85 -6.76 0.82
N GLY A 117 26.09 -5.47 0.64
CA GLY A 117 25.07 -4.45 0.81
C GLY A 117 24.16 -4.33 -0.40
N LEU A 118 23.13 -3.48 -0.29
CA LEU A 118 22.21 -3.23 -1.41
C LEU A 118 22.95 -2.75 -2.67
N ARG A 119 23.98 -1.91 -2.51
CA ARG A 119 24.82 -1.46 -3.63
C ARG A 119 25.45 -2.64 -4.39
N ASP A 120 26.00 -3.60 -3.68
CA ASP A 120 26.67 -4.77 -4.27
C ASP A 120 25.68 -5.66 -5.01
N TRP A 121 24.49 -5.87 -4.43
CA TRP A 121 23.42 -6.64 -5.07
C TRP A 121 22.96 -6.00 -6.38
N ILE A 122 22.78 -4.69 -6.39
CA ILE A 122 22.40 -3.93 -7.59
C ILE A 122 23.52 -4.00 -8.64
N GLY A 123 24.77 -3.81 -8.24
CA GLY A 123 25.91 -3.93 -9.15
C GLY A 123 26.02 -5.30 -9.80
N HIS A 124 25.85 -6.36 -9.01
CA HIS A 124 25.81 -7.73 -9.53
C HIS A 124 24.65 -7.95 -10.51
N LEU A 125 23.44 -7.52 -10.16
CA LEU A 125 22.26 -7.68 -11.02
C LEU A 125 22.41 -6.94 -12.35
N LEU A 126 22.96 -5.72 -12.33
CA LEU A 126 23.14 -4.89 -13.52
C LEU A 126 24.43 -5.22 -14.31
N GLY A 127 25.33 -6.03 -13.75
CA GLY A 127 26.67 -6.24 -14.31
C GLY A 127 27.51 -4.96 -14.33
N LYS A 128 27.37 -4.10 -13.32
CA LYS A 128 28.03 -2.79 -13.20
C LYS A 128 28.79 -2.69 -11.88
N ALA A 129 30.02 -2.18 -11.91
CA ALA A 129 30.85 -2.02 -10.72
C ALA A 129 30.72 -0.61 -10.09
N ASP A 130 30.28 0.37 -10.86
CA ASP A 130 30.18 1.80 -10.53
C ASP A 130 28.75 2.19 -10.10
N VAL A 131 28.19 1.49 -9.11
CA VAL A 131 26.84 1.79 -8.61
C VAL A 131 26.87 2.87 -7.54
N GLU A 132 26.30 4.03 -7.84
CA GLU A 132 25.95 5.04 -6.84
C GLU A 132 24.48 4.90 -6.46
N LEU A 133 24.17 4.88 -5.16
CA LEU A 133 22.83 4.65 -4.64
C LEU A 133 22.39 5.83 -3.76
N HIS A 134 21.19 6.35 -4.01
CA HIS A 134 20.59 7.41 -3.22
C HIS A 134 19.19 6.98 -2.77
N GLU A 135 18.90 7.14 -1.49
CA GLU A 135 17.59 6.85 -0.89
C GLU A 135 16.57 7.92 -1.31
N ILE A 136 15.39 7.50 -1.75
CA ILE A 136 14.33 8.39 -2.25
C ILE A 136 12.93 8.01 -1.71
N SER A 137 12.86 7.37 -0.55
CA SER A 137 11.58 6.96 0.05
C SER A 137 10.85 8.15 0.67
N GLY A 138 9.64 7.89 1.17
CA GLY A 138 8.91 8.88 1.97
C GLY A 138 8.60 10.15 1.19
N GLY A 139 8.53 10.07 -0.13
CA GLY A 139 8.32 11.23 -0.99
C GLY A 139 9.57 11.89 -1.58
N ALA A 140 10.79 11.54 -1.15
CA ALA A 140 12.02 12.16 -1.66
C ALA A 140 12.27 11.87 -3.16
N TRP A 141 11.57 10.89 -3.75
CA TRP A 141 11.53 10.69 -5.20
C TRP A 141 11.09 11.94 -5.98
N ARG A 142 10.39 12.88 -5.31
CA ARG A 142 9.95 14.13 -5.93
C ARG A 142 11.09 15.09 -6.28
N ASP A 143 12.25 14.97 -5.62
CA ASP A 143 13.46 15.73 -5.94
C ASP A 143 14.01 15.41 -7.34
N TYR A 144 13.62 14.26 -7.89
CA TYR A 144 14.01 13.81 -9.22
C TYR A 144 13.00 14.19 -10.30
N LEU A 145 11.95 14.92 -9.93
CA LEU A 145 11.01 15.50 -10.87
C LEU A 145 11.52 16.85 -11.36
N SER A 146 11.40 17.11 -12.66
CA SER A 146 11.75 18.40 -13.26
C SER A 146 10.65 19.46 -13.04
N VAL A 147 10.15 19.60 -11.81
CA VAL A 147 9.12 20.59 -11.44
C VAL A 147 9.46 21.29 -10.11
N PRO A 148 9.02 22.54 -9.91
CA PRO A 148 9.19 23.22 -8.62
C PRO A 148 8.41 22.51 -7.50
N THR A 149 8.88 22.66 -6.26
CA THR A 149 8.27 22.04 -5.06
C THR A 149 6.79 22.34 -4.92
N GLY A 150 6.35 23.56 -5.23
CA GLY A 150 4.93 23.93 -5.22
C GLY A 150 4.03 23.15 -6.21
N ALA A 151 4.63 22.47 -7.20
CA ALA A 151 3.95 21.63 -8.18
C ALA A 151 4.17 20.11 -7.95
N TRP A 152 4.71 19.76 -6.78
CA TRP A 152 4.84 18.38 -6.35
C TRP A 152 3.48 17.72 -6.12
N PRO A 153 3.29 16.46 -6.57
CA PRO A 153 2.12 15.70 -6.21
C PRO A 153 2.16 15.37 -4.70
N PRO A 154 1.00 15.16 -4.07
CA PRO A 154 0.95 14.78 -2.67
C PRO A 154 1.60 13.41 -2.46
N ALA A 155 2.19 13.18 -1.30
CA ALA A 155 2.60 11.85 -0.88
C ALA A 155 2.08 11.49 0.51
N LEU A 156 2.07 10.19 0.76
CA LEU A 156 1.78 9.61 2.05
C LEU A 156 2.98 8.79 2.49
N PRO A 157 4.02 9.42 3.09
CA PRO A 157 5.29 8.78 3.39
C PRO A 157 5.15 7.47 4.17
N ALA A 158 4.24 7.42 5.15
CA ALA A 158 3.97 6.24 5.97
C ALA A 158 3.46 5.01 5.19
N PHE A 159 2.91 5.22 3.98
CA PHE A 159 2.42 4.14 3.12
C PHE A 159 3.36 3.85 1.93
N GLU A 160 4.44 4.62 1.78
CA GLU A 160 5.39 4.40 0.70
C GLU A 160 6.30 3.21 0.99
N ARG A 161 6.60 2.44 -0.07
CA ARG A 161 7.67 1.44 -0.02
C ARG A 161 9.01 2.13 0.00
N ARG A 162 10.00 1.45 0.59
CA ARG A 162 11.38 1.88 0.51
C ARG A 162 11.85 1.91 -0.96
N LYS A 163 12.44 3.01 -1.37
CA LYS A 163 12.89 3.30 -2.73
C LYS A 163 14.30 3.89 -2.71
N PHE A 164 15.06 3.53 -3.73
CA PHE A 164 16.34 4.15 -4.05
C PHE A 164 16.38 4.47 -5.54
N ILE A 165 17.24 5.40 -5.91
CA ILE A 165 17.70 5.57 -7.27
C ILE A 165 19.16 5.13 -7.34
N ALA A 166 19.49 4.31 -8.34
CA ALA A 166 20.87 3.97 -8.66
C ALA A 166 21.30 4.63 -9.96
N SER A 167 22.52 5.18 -9.95
CA SER A 167 23.24 5.56 -11.17
C SER A 167 24.30 4.50 -11.43
N ALA A 168 24.31 3.90 -12.62
CA ALA A 168 25.29 2.88 -13.00
C ALA A 168 25.53 2.91 -14.52
N GLY A 169 26.77 3.07 -14.96
CA GLY A 169 27.12 3.10 -16.38
C GLY A 169 26.38 4.18 -17.19
N GLY A 170 26.09 5.34 -16.59
CA GLY A 170 25.37 6.45 -17.22
C GLY A 170 23.84 6.30 -17.27
N GLU A 171 23.30 5.21 -16.74
CA GLU A 171 21.86 4.94 -16.68
C GLU A 171 21.33 5.10 -15.25
N ARG A 172 20.05 5.46 -15.11
CA ARG A 172 19.37 5.52 -13.82
C ARG A 172 18.36 4.40 -13.68
N TRP A 173 18.27 3.86 -12.47
CA TRP A 173 17.41 2.75 -12.10
C TRP A 173 16.60 3.09 -10.86
N LEU A 174 15.32 2.76 -10.86
CA LEU A 174 14.47 2.76 -9.67
C LEU A 174 14.61 1.40 -8.98
N ILE A 175 14.87 1.44 -7.68
CA ILE A 175 14.96 0.26 -6.83
C ILE A 175 13.85 0.38 -5.80
N LYS A 176 12.86 -0.50 -5.84
CA LYS A 176 11.70 -0.45 -4.93
C LYS A 176 11.59 -1.76 -4.17
N PHE A 177 11.39 -1.70 -2.86
CA PHE A 177 11.12 -2.90 -2.08
C PHE A 177 9.77 -3.51 -2.50
N ALA A 178 9.83 -4.70 -3.09
CA ALA A 178 8.71 -5.45 -3.62
C ALA A 178 8.28 -6.60 -2.69
N GLY A 179 9.08 -6.91 -1.65
CA GLY A 179 8.81 -8.01 -0.72
C GLY A 179 9.66 -9.24 -1.01
N LEU A 180 9.79 -10.11 -0.01
CA LEU A 180 10.67 -11.28 -0.05
C LEU A 180 9.99 -12.50 -0.67
N GLY A 181 10.80 -13.44 -1.16
CA GLY A 181 10.34 -14.75 -1.64
C GLY A 181 9.33 -14.64 -2.79
N GLU A 182 8.25 -15.42 -2.70
CA GLU A 182 7.21 -15.51 -3.73
C GLU A 182 6.56 -14.15 -4.02
N THR A 183 6.36 -13.30 -3.00
CA THR A 183 5.76 -11.98 -3.15
C THR A 183 6.57 -11.10 -4.12
N GLY A 184 7.88 -11.05 -3.96
CA GLY A 184 8.76 -10.30 -4.86
C GLY A 184 8.81 -10.90 -6.26
N GLN A 185 8.83 -12.23 -6.36
CA GLN A 185 8.85 -12.93 -7.66
C GLN A 185 7.56 -12.70 -8.46
N ARG A 186 6.41 -12.71 -7.79
CA ARG A 186 5.11 -12.40 -8.41
C ARG A 186 5.12 -10.98 -8.99
N LYS A 187 5.57 -9.99 -8.22
CA LYS A 187 5.66 -8.60 -8.69
C LYS A 187 6.64 -8.41 -9.83
N LEU A 188 7.77 -9.11 -9.83
CA LEU A 188 8.68 -9.12 -10.98
C LEU A 188 7.99 -9.69 -12.23
N GLY A 189 7.21 -10.77 -12.08
CA GLY A 189 6.38 -11.33 -13.16
C GLY A 189 5.38 -10.31 -13.71
N THR A 190 4.64 -9.65 -12.82
CA THR A 190 3.69 -8.58 -13.20
C THR A 190 4.38 -7.41 -13.88
N ALA A 191 5.53 -6.95 -13.37
CA ALA A 191 6.31 -5.86 -13.97
C ALA A 191 6.78 -6.20 -15.39
N LYS A 192 7.25 -7.43 -15.62
CA LYS A 192 7.62 -7.92 -16.96
C LYS A 192 6.41 -7.93 -17.90
N ALA A 193 5.28 -8.48 -17.46
CA ALA A 193 4.07 -8.55 -18.26
C ALA A 193 3.51 -7.14 -18.61
N LEU A 194 3.58 -6.19 -17.66
CA LEU A 194 3.21 -4.79 -17.89
C LEU A 194 4.14 -4.12 -18.92
N HIS A 195 5.44 -4.37 -18.82
CA HIS A 195 6.42 -3.86 -19.77
C HIS A 195 6.18 -4.39 -21.18
N GLU A 196 6.00 -5.70 -21.32
CA GLU A 196 5.72 -6.38 -22.61
C GLU A 196 4.43 -5.85 -23.25
N ALA A 197 3.43 -5.50 -22.44
CA ALA A 197 2.19 -4.89 -22.90
C ALA A 197 2.31 -3.38 -23.20
N GLY A 198 3.47 -2.77 -22.93
CA GLY A 198 3.76 -1.36 -23.20
C GLY A 198 3.30 -0.39 -22.12
N PHE A 199 2.87 -0.88 -20.96
CA PHE A 199 2.33 -0.07 -19.86
C PHE A 199 3.36 0.30 -18.79
N GLY A 200 4.41 -0.51 -18.60
CA GLY A 200 5.40 -0.34 -17.54
C GLY A 200 6.83 -0.07 -18.02
N ALA A 201 7.69 0.35 -17.08
CA ALA A 201 9.13 0.43 -17.29
C ALA A 201 9.75 -0.96 -17.44
N LEU A 202 10.94 -1.04 -18.03
CA LEU A 202 11.66 -2.32 -18.18
C LEU A 202 12.24 -2.76 -16.82
N PRO A 203 11.84 -3.93 -16.28
CA PRO A 203 12.49 -4.48 -15.09
C PRO A 203 13.83 -5.13 -15.47
N ALA A 204 14.88 -4.81 -14.71
CA ALA A 204 16.17 -5.51 -14.77
C ALA A 204 16.11 -6.85 -14.02
N GLY A 205 15.38 -6.89 -12.91
CA GLY A 205 15.23 -8.10 -12.10
C GLY A 205 14.85 -7.81 -10.66
N LEU A 206 14.99 -8.84 -9.81
CA LEU A 206 14.73 -8.78 -8.38
C LEU A 206 16.00 -9.21 -7.62
N CYS A 207 16.42 -8.45 -6.62
CA CYS A 207 17.52 -8.82 -5.72
C CYS A 207 17.09 -8.64 -4.26
N HIS A 208 17.08 -9.74 -3.49
CA HIS A 208 16.75 -9.73 -2.04
C HIS A 208 15.48 -8.95 -1.68
N GLY A 209 14.45 -9.04 -2.53
CA GLY A 209 13.17 -8.38 -2.34
C GLY A 209 13.08 -6.95 -2.87
N PHE A 210 14.12 -6.44 -3.51
CA PHE A 210 14.10 -5.18 -4.25
C PHE A 210 13.91 -5.45 -5.74
N LEU A 211 12.87 -4.85 -6.32
CA LEU A 211 12.64 -4.82 -7.76
C LEU A 211 13.42 -3.65 -8.35
N VAL A 212 14.13 -3.92 -9.44
CA VAL A 212 14.99 -2.95 -10.13
C VAL A 212 14.40 -2.69 -11.51
N GLU A 213 14.05 -1.44 -11.79
CA GLU A 213 13.40 -1.01 -13.02
C GLU A 213 14.12 0.19 -13.62
N ARG A 214 14.04 0.37 -14.94
CA ARG A 214 14.61 1.55 -15.59
C ARG A 214 13.92 2.81 -15.09
N TRP A 215 14.70 3.80 -14.63
CA TRP A 215 14.16 5.13 -14.35
C TRP A 215 13.84 5.83 -15.68
N ILE A 216 12.59 6.29 -15.81
CA ILE A 216 12.12 6.97 -17.02
C ILE A 216 12.02 8.48 -16.74
N HIS A 217 12.83 9.26 -17.46
CA HIS A 217 12.71 10.71 -17.47
C HIS A 217 11.60 11.12 -18.46
N ALA A 218 10.47 11.55 -17.92
CA ALA A 218 9.30 11.98 -18.69
C ALA A 218 8.43 12.94 -17.86
N ASP A 219 7.66 13.78 -18.55
CA ASP A 219 6.64 14.61 -17.91
C ASP A 219 5.51 13.73 -17.37
N ARG A 220 4.79 14.23 -16.37
CA ARG A 220 3.61 13.55 -15.82
C ARG A 220 2.32 13.99 -16.50
N LEU A 221 1.28 13.15 -16.45
CA LEU A 221 -0.02 13.43 -17.07
C LEU A 221 -0.70 14.67 -16.48
N ASP A 222 -0.49 15.00 -15.20
CA ASP A 222 -0.98 16.23 -14.56
C ASP A 222 -0.26 17.51 -15.04
N ARG A 223 0.82 17.36 -15.82
CA ARG A 223 1.63 18.47 -16.36
C ARG A 223 1.56 18.58 -17.88
N ALA A 224 1.45 17.45 -18.58
CA ALA A 224 1.46 17.37 -20.03
C ALA A 224 0.34 16.45 -20.55
N ALA A 225 -0.91 16.87 -20.39
CA ALA A 225 -2.05 16.02 -20.75
C ALA A 225 -2.12 15.78 -22.29
N PRO A 226 -2.22 14.52 -22.74
CA PRO A 226 -2.51 14.22 -24.14
C PRO A 226 -3.97 14.56 -24.46
N ALA A 227 -4.35 14.43 -25.73
CA ALA A 227 -5.76 14.50 -26.13
C ALA A 227 -6.61 13.50 -25.33
N ARG A 228 -7.81 13.92 -24.89
CA ARG A 228 -8.69 13.11 -24.04
C ARG A 228 -8.99 11.73 -24.61
N ASP A 229 -9.23 11.64 -25.91
CA ASP A 229 -9.50 10.35 -26.57
C ASP A 229 -8.32 9.38 -26.48
N LEU A 230 -7.07 9.88 -26.53
CA LEU A 230 -5.88 9.04 -26.36
C LEU A 230 -5.74 8.53 -24.92
N LEU A 231 -6.08 9.36 -23.93
CA LEU A 231 -6.10 8.95 -22.53
C LEU A 231 -7.13 7.84 -22.29
N ILE A 232 -8.37 8.04 -22.75
CA ILE A 232 -9.46 7.06 -22.57
C ILE A 232 -9.13 5.74 -23.27
N GLU A 233 -8.61 5.82 -24.49
CA GLU A 233 -8.17 4.65 -25.25
C GLU A 233 -7.02 3.90 -24.54
N TRP A 234 -6.06 4.64 -23.97
CA TRP A 234 -4.97 4.04 -23.20
C TRP A 234 -5.49 3.39 -21.91
N LEU A 235 -6.35 4.07 -21.14
CA LEU A 235 -6.96 3.54 -19.92
C LEU A 235 -7.78 2.29 -20.22
N GLY A 236 -8.55 2.27 -21.29
CA GLY A 236 -9.35 1.11 -21.68
C GLY A 236 -8.50 -0.10 -22.03
N ARG A 237 -7.40 0.10 -22.77
CA ARG A 237 -6.43 -0.98 -23.03
C ARG A 237 -5.75 -1.44 -21.75
N TYR A 238 -5.37 -0.52 -20.87
CA TYR A 238 -4.69 -0.83 -19.62
C TYR A 238 -5.60 -1.65 -18.69
N LEU A 239 -6.79 -1.17 -18.40
CA LEU A 239 -7.72 -1.84 -17.48
C LEU A 239 -8.26 -3.15 -18.07
N GLY A 240 -8.53 -3.21 -19.38
CA GLY A 240 -8.88 -4.46 -20.05
C GLY A 240 -7.76 -5.50 -19.99
N TRP A 241 -6.51 -5.07 -20.19
CA TRP A 241 -5.35 -5.94 -20.03
C TRP A 241 -5.22 -6.47 -18.60
N ARG A 242 -5.38 -5.60 -17.60
CA ARG A 242 -5.31 -5.98 -16.18
C ARG A 242 -6.38 -7.01 -15.85
N ALA A 243 -7.61 -6.78 -16.27
CA ALA A 243 -8.71 -7.69 -15.99
C ALA A 243 -8.51 -9.08 -16.62
N ALA A 244 -7.93 -9.12 -17.81
CA ALA A 244 -7.64 -10.38 -18.50
C ALA A 244 -6.42 -11.11 -17.93
N ARG A 245 -5.36 -10.39 -17.52
CA ARG A 245 -4.06 -11.00 -17.15
C ARG A 245 -3.80 -11.12 -15.66
N LEU A 246 -4.43 -10.31 -14.82
CA LEU A 246 -4.14 -10.23 -13.39
C LEU A 246 -5.31 -10.73 -12.55
N GLN A 247 -5.97 -11.81 -12.99
CA GLN A 247 -7.00 -12.47 -12.20
C GLN A 247 -6.41 -13.02 -10.90
N ALA A 248 -7.18 -12.92 -9.82
CA ALA A 248 -6.75 -13.32 -8.48
C ALA A 248 -7.84 -14.11 -7.76
N ASP A 249 -7.45 -15.16 -7.05
CA ASP A 249 -8.33 -15.90 -6.14
C ASP A 249 -8.45 -15.20 -4.77
N GLU A 250 -7.49 -14.35 -4.45
CA GLU A 250 -7.44 -13.57 -3.22
C GLU A 250 -8.58 -12.55 -3.17
N ALA A 251 -9.22 -12.43 -2.01
CA ALA A 251 -10.33 -11.51 -1.80
C ALA A 251 -9.87 -10.24 -1.07
N GLY A 252 -10.32 -9.09 -1.56
CA GLY A 252 -10.37 -7.86 -0.80
C GLY A 252 -11.61 -7.75 0.09
N ALA A 253 -11.88 -6.53 0.57
CA ALA A 253 -13.11 -6.24 1.31
C ALA A 253 -14.37 -6.60 0.51
N SER A 254 -15.35 -7.20 1.18
CA SER A 254 -16.71 -7.34 0.65
C SER A 254 -17.37 -5.98 0.40
N LEU A 255 -18.40 -5.96 -0.45
CA LEU A 255 -19.21 -4.75 -0.69
C LEU A 255 -19.73 -4.12 0.60
N ASN A 256 -20.23 -4.93 1.54
CA ASN A 256 -20.67 -4.46 2.85
C ASN A 256 -19.55 -3.87 3.71
N GLN A 257 -18.30 -4.33 3.57
CA GLN A 257 -17.16 -3.72 4.25
C GLN A 257 -16.79 -2.38 3.60
N LEU A 258 -16.82 -2.30 2.27
CA LEU A 258 -16.55 -1.07 1.52
C LEU A 258 -17.62 0.00 1.78
N ALA A 259 -18.90 -0.36 1.79
CA ALA A 259 -19.99 0.57 2.12
C ALA A 259 -19.89 1.07 3.57
N ARG A 260 -19.55 0.19 4.53
CA ARG A 260 -19.33 0.61 5.93
C ARG A 260 -18.16 1.57 6.06
N MET A 261 -17.03 1.29 5.40
CA MET A 261 -15.90 2.22 5.36
C MET A 261 -16.32 3.55 4.73
N ALA A 262 -17.09 3.52 3.64
CA ALA A 262 -17.51 4.72 2.96
C ALA A 262 -18.41 5.60 3.84
N VAL A 263 -19.38 5.00 4.53
CA VAL A 263 -20.26 5.69 5.49
C VAL A 263 -19.46 6.26 6.65
N GLN A 264 -18.54 5.49 7.24
CA GLN A 264 -17.70 5.96 8.35
C GLN A 264 -16.82 7.15 7.93
N ASN A 265 -16.09 7.04 6.81
CA ASN A 265 -15.25 8.14 6.35
C ASN A 265 -16.08 9.38 5.95
N CYS A 266 -17.29 9.17 5.44
CA CYS A 266 -18.23 10.27 5.16
C CYS A 266 -18.71 10.93 6.46
N GLU A 267 -19.05 10.16 7.49
CA GLU A 267 -19.48 10.68 8.80
C GLU A 267 -18.38 11.53 9.45
N GLU A 268 -17.17 11.00 9.50
CA GLU A 268 -16.02 11.68 10.10
C GLU A 268 -15.68 13.01 9.38
N ALA A 269 -15.89 13.09 8.06
CA ALA A 269 -15.48 14.23 7.25
C ALA A 269 -16.60 15.23 6.90
N LEU A 270 -17.85 14.77 6.82
CA LEU A 270 -19.01 15.51 6.30
C LEU A 270 -20.22 15.50 7.26
N GLY A 271 -20.16 14.74 8.35
CA GLY A 271 -21.17 14.67 9.40
C GLY A 271 -22.27 13.64 9.17
N GLU A 272 -23.04 13.39 10.23
CA GLU A 272 -24.06 12.32 10.31
C GLU A 272 -25.13 12.40 9.21
N ASN A 273 -25.59 13.60 8.86
CA ASN A 273 -26.66 13.78 7.87
C ASN A 273 -26.26 13.22 6.49
N LEU A 274 -25.04 13.52 6.02
CA LEU A 274 -24.56 13.03 4.74
C LEU A 274 -24.18 11.54 4.80
N ALA A 275 -23.67 11.07 5.94
CA ALA A 275 -23.42 9.65 6.16
C ALA A 275 -24.72 8.83 6.10
N HIS A 276 -25.81 9.33 6.68
CA HIS A 276 -27.12 8.69 6.63
C HIS A 276 -27.71 8.69 5.21
N ALA A 277 -27.53 9.78 4.46
CA ALA A 277 -27.92 9.83 3.05
C ALA A 277 -27.15 8.79 2.22
N LEU A 278 -25.83 8.67 2.44
CA LEU A 278 -25.00 7.66 1.77
C LEU A 278 -25.38 6.22 2.17
N GLN A 279 -25.69 5.97 3.44
CA GLN A 279 -26.17 4.68 3.91
C GLN A 279 -27.49 4.29 3.24
N THR A 280 -28.42 5.25 3.13
CA THR A 280 -29.71 5.06 2.44
C THR A 280 -29.48 4.79 0.96
N TRP A 281 -28.56 5.53 0.33
CA TRP A 281 -28.18 5.30 -1.06
C TRP A 281 -27.69 3.87 -1.29
N PHE A 282 -26.79 3.34 -0.44
CA PHE A 282 -26.32 1.96 -0.53
C PHE A 282 -27.43 0.93 -0.34
N ALA A 283 -28.38 1.19 0.57
CA ALA A 283 -29.52 0.31 0.82
C ALA A 283 -30.49 0.21 -0.38
N CYS A 284 -30.54 1.25 -1.23
CA CYS A 284 -31.33 1.28 -2.44
C CYS A 284 -30.63 0.66 -3.67
N GLN A 285 -29.33 0.35 -3.58
CA GLN A 285 -28.61 -0.23 -4.71
C GLN A 285 -28.97 -1.71 -4.92
N PRO A 286 -29.08 -2.17 -6.17
CA PRO A 286 -29.21 -3.60 -6.44
C PRO A 286 -27.98 -4.34 -5.91
N SER A 287 -28.16 -5.59 -5.51
CA SER A 287 -27.02 -6.47 -5.21
C SER A 287 -26.26 -6.72 -6.52
N PRO A 288 -24.99 -6.28 -6.64
CA PRO A 288 -24.22 -6.47 -7.86
C PRO A 288 -23.97 -7.95 -8.11
N GLY A 289 -23.76 -8.32 -9.38
CA GLY A 289 -23.38 -9.67 -9.74
C GLY A 289 -21.97 -10.01 -9.23
N PRO A 290 -21.62 -11.30 -9.10
CA PRO A 290 -20.24 -11.68 -8.84
C PRO A 290 -19.37 -11.32 -10.06
N THR A 291 -18.28 -10.59 -9.84
CA THR A 291 -17.29 -10.31 -10.88
C THR A 291 -15.97 -11.04 -10.59
N PRO A 292 -15.21 -11.44 -11.62
CA PRO A 292 -13.87 -11.98 -11.44
C PRO A 292 -13.01 -10.97 -10.70
N ARG A 293 -12.32 -11.43 -9.66
CA ARG A 293 -11.39 -10.58 -8.92
C ARG A 293 -10.08 -10.44 -9.68
N VAL A 294 -9.52 -9.26 -9.57
CA VAL A 294 -8.25 -8.90 -10.19
C VAL A 294 -7.35 -8.27 -9.14
N GLU A 295 -6.04 -8.40 -9.33
CA GLU A 295 -5.09 -7.55 -8.65
C GLU A 295 -5.33 -6.13 -9.16
N ILE A 296 -6.11 -5.29 -8.47
CA ILE A 296 -6.43 -3.92 -8.90
C ILE A 296 -5.20 -3.00 -8.92
N ASP A 297 -5.30 -1.91 -9.67
CA ASP A 297 -4.30 -0.85 -9.71
C ASP A 297 -4.42 0.00 -8.46
N GLY A 298 -5.65 0.42 -8.13
CA GLY A 298 -5.93 1.17 -6.92
C GLY A 298 -5.35 2.61 -6.89
N ARG A 299 -4.58 3.05 -7.88
CA ARG A 299 -3.98 4.40 -7.95
C ARG A 299 -3.98 4.98 -9.36
N LEU A 300 -5.14 5.47 -9.79
CA LEU A 300 -5.30 6.07 -11.12
C LEU A 300 -5.17 7.60 -11.13
N HIS A 301 -4.50 8.17 -10.14
CA HIS A 301 -4.22 9.60 -10.11
C HIS A 301 -3.36 10.02 -11.30
N ALA A 302 -3.58 11.23 -11.82
CA ALA A 302 -2.82 11.72 -12.98
C ALA A 302 -1.30 11.78 -12.74
N TRP A 303 -0.84 11.97 -11.49
CA TRP A 303 0.59 11.96 -11.19
C TRP A 303 1.24 10.56 -11.23
N GLU A 304 0.45 9.49 -11.36
CA GLU A 304 0.96 8.12 -11.51
C GLU A 304 1.20 7.72 -12.97
N PHE A 305 1.06 8.66 -13.91
CA PHE A 305 1.28 8.41 -15.33
C PHE A 305 2.38 9.31 -15.88
N LEU A 306 3.31 8.70 -16.60
CA LEU A 306 4.33 9.39 -17.37
C LEU A 306 3.91 9.51 -18.83
N VAL A 307 4.16 10.68 -19.42
CA VAL A 307 3.82 11.04 -20.79
C VAL A 307 5.04 10.84 -21.67
N ARG A 308 4.89 10.04 -22.73
CA ARG A 308 5.89 9.83 -23.77
C ARG A 308 5.35 10.32 -25.12
N PRO A 309 6.21 10.58 -26.11
CA PRO A 309 5.79 11.03 -27.44
C PRO A 309 4.71 10.15 -28.12
N HIS A 310 4.63 8.86 -27.75
CA HIS A 310 3.72 7.89 -28.38
C HIS A 310 2.79 7.17 -27.39
N GLY A 311 2.58 7.73 -26.18
CA GLY A 311 1.62 7.17 -25.22
C GLY A 311 2.00 7.41 -23.77
N LEU A 312 1.34 6.69 -22.88
CA LEU A 312 1.57 6.79 -21.44
C LEU A 312 2.34 5.58 -20.91
N LEU A 313 2.96 5.74 -19.74
CA LEU A 313 3.41 4.66 -18.86
C LEU A 313 2.77 4.84 -17.49
N LYS A 314 2.44 3.73 -16.84
CA LYS A 314 1.99 3.70 -15.45
C LYS A 314 3.18 3.52 -14.52
N THR A 315 3.24 4.32 -13.47
CA THR A 315 4.08 4.09 -12.29
C THR A 315 3.27 3.44 -11.18
N ASP A 316 3.94 2.73 -10.27
CA ASP A 316 3.31 2.15 -9.07
C ASP A 316 2.05 1.30 -9.39
N ALA A 317 2.22 0.20 -10.14
CA ALA A 317 1.11 -0.52 -10.78
C ALA A 317 0.72 -1.88 -10.15
N PHE A 318 1.48 -2.38 -9.17
CA PHE A 318 1.42 -3.80 -8.77
C PHE A 318 1.46 -4.05 -7.25
N ASP A 319 1.27 -3.02 -6.42
CA ASP A 319 1.37 -3.14 -4.96
C ASP A 319 0.04 -2.92 -4.22
N HIS A 320 -0.92 -2.24 -4.83
CA HIS A 320 -2.00 -1.60 -4.09
C HIS A 320 -3.12 -2.53 -3.64
N CYS A 321 -3.39 -3.61 -4.38
CA CYS A 321 -4.31 -4.67 -3.96
C CYS A 321 -3.80 -5.46 -2.72
N ARG A 322 -2.61 -5.16 -2.21
CA ARG A 322 -2.01 -5.76 -1.00
C ARG A 322 -1.38 -4.71 -0.10
N SER A 323 -1.96 -3.52 -0.09
CA SER A 323 -1.64 -2.46 0.87
C SER A 323 -2.12 -2.81 2.28
N HIS A 324 -1.79 -1.97 3.26
CA HIS A 324 -2.25 -2.12 4.65
C HIS A 324 -3.70 -1.64 4.86
N ASP A 325 -4.44 -1.42 3.78
CA ASP A 325 -5.86 -1.07 3.80
C ASP A 325 -6.76 -2.29 3.54
N LEU A 326 -8.07 -2.07 3.56
CA LEU A 326 -9.06 -3.12 3.37
C LEU A 326 -9.39 -3.44 1.91
N ILE A 327 -8.99 -2.61 0.94
CA ILE A 327 -9.54 -2.68 -0.42
C ILE A 327 -9.21 -4.04 -1.03
N GLY A 328 -7.93 -4.43 -1.05
CA GLY A 328 -7.51 -5.74 -1.53
C GLY A 328 -7.77 -5.98 -3.03
N CYS A 329 -7.83 -7.24 -3.45
CA CYS A 329 -8.26 -7.61 -4.81
C CYS A 329 -9.78 -7.45 -4.97
N GLN A 330 -10.21 -6.76 -6.04
CA GLN A 330 -11.61 -6.42 -6.34
C GLN A 330 -11.95 -6.75 -7.79
N GLY A 331 -13.21 -6.58 -8.19
CA GLY A 331 -13.53 -6.49 -9.61
C GLY A 331 -12.81 -5.31 -10.27
N ILE A 332 -12.52 -5.40 -11.58
CA ILE A 332 -11.87 -4.31 -12.32
C ILE A 332 -12.70 -3.02 -12.28
N GLU A 333 -13.99 -3.12 -11.99
CA GLU A 333 -14.91 -2.01 -11.77
C GLU A 333 -14.40 -1.02 -10.71
N TRP A 334 -13.60 -1.47 -9.73
CA TRP A 334 -12.95 -0.58 -8.76
C TRP A 334 -12.00 0.40 -9.46
N ASP A 335 -11.17 -0.10 -10.37
CA ASP A 335 -10.27 0.74 -11.16
C ASP A 335 -11.06 1.58 -12.18
N VAL A 336 -12.18 1.09 -12.71
CA VAL A 336 -13.05 1.90 -13.59
C VAL A 336 -13.65 3.09 -12.83
N ALA A 337 -14.14 2.87 -11.60
CA ALA A 337 -14.61 3.92 -10.71
C ALA A 337 -13.49 4.91 -10.35
N GLY A 338 -12.29 4.40 -10.05
CA GLY A 338 -11.10 5.23 -9.86
C GLY A 338 -10.77 6.09 -11.09
N ALA A 339 -10.80 5.52 -12.29
CA ALA A 339 -10.54 6.27 -13.53
C ALA A 339 -11.55 7.41 -13.71
N ARG A 340 -12.84 7.14 -13.44
CA ARG A 340 -13.91 8.14 -13.50
C ARG A 340 -13.63 9.31 -12.57
N VAL A 341 -13.29 9.02 -11.31
CA VAL A 341 -13.04 10.02 -10.27
C VAL A 341 -11.76 10.81 -10.52
N GLU A 342 -10.66 10.13 -10.86
CA GLU A 342 -9.35 10.78 -10.95
C GLU A 342 -9.19 11.62 -12.23
N HIS A 343 -9.82 11.20 -13.32
CA HIS A 343 -9.77 11.91 -14.60
C HIS A 343 -11.03 12.72 -14.91
N ASP A 344 -11.98 12.83 -13.97
CA ASP A 344 -13.24 13.56 -14.14
C ASP A 344 -13.94 13.18 -15.45
N LEU A 345 -14.16 11.87 -15.64
CA LEU A 345 -14.74 11.34 -16.88
C LEU A 345 -16.23 11.66 -16.93
N SER A 346 -16.68 12.29 -18.01
CA SER A 346 -18.11 12.40 -18.33
C SER A 346 -18.74 11.03 -18.58
N ALA A 347 -20.07 10.94 -18.52
CA ALA A 347 -20.80 9.70 -18.79
C ALA A 347 -20.50 9.12 -20.20
N ALA A 348 -20.27 9.98 -21.19
CA ALA A 348 -19.89 9.58 -22.54
C ALA A 348 -18.45 9.04 -22.60
N GLU A 349 -17.52 9.66 -21.88
CA GLU A 349 -16.14 9.19 -21.76
C GLU A 349 -16.06 7.86 -21.00
N LEU A 350 -16.81 7.72 -19.90
CA LEU A 350 -16.92 6.48 -19.15
C LEU A 350 -17.50 5.35 -20.01
N SER A 351 -18.55 5.62 -20.79
CA SER A 351 -19.13 4.63 -21.70
C SER A 351 -18.14 4.18 -22.78
N ARG A 352 -17.30 5.09 -23.29
CA ARG A 352 -16.22 4.75 -24.23
C ARG A 352 -15.12 3.93 -23.57
N LEU A 353 -14.71 4.30 -22.35
CA LEU A 353 -13.76 3.53 -21.55
C LEU A 353 -14.24 2.10 -21.33
N VAL A 354 -15.48 1.93 -20.85
CA VAL A 354 -16.11 0.63 -20.62
C VAL A 354 -16.17 -0.17 -21.92
N GLY A 355 -16.64 0.42 -23.02
CA GLY A 355 -16.69 -0.27 -24.32
C GLY A 355 -15.32 -0.73 -24.84
N ARG A 356 -14.23 -0.07 -24.45
CA ARG A 356 -12.87 -0.52 -24.77
C ARG A 356 -12.41 -1.67 -23.89
N ILE A 357 -12.75 -1.64 -22.60
CA ILE A 357 -12.45 -2.72 -21.64
C ILE A 357 -13.26 -3.98 -21.98
N GLU A 358 -14.49 -3.81 -22.45
CA GLU A 358 -15.42 -4.88 -22.88
C GLU A 358 -14.92 -5.74 -24.03
N GLN A 359 -13.84 -5.31 -24.70
CA GLN A 359 -13.14 -6.12 -25.69
C GLN A 359 -12.29 -7.23 -25.06
N ALA A 360 -12.03 -7.16 -23.75
CA ALA A 360 -11.24 -8.12 -22.99
C ALA A 360 -12.03 -8.81 -21.88
N THR A 361 -12.99 -8.14 -21.23
CA THR A 361 -13.83 -8.71 -20.16
C THR A 361 -15.17 -7.99 -20.06
N LEU A 362 -16.21 -8.66 -19.57
CA LEU A 362 -17.47 -8.00 -19.22
C LEU A 362 -17.29 -7.05 -18.02
N ILE A 363 -18.06 -5.95 -18.01
CA ILE A 363 -18.07 -4.94 -16.96
C ILE A 363 -19.48 -4.79 -16.40
N ASP A 364 -19.61 -4.94 -15.08
CA ASP A 364 -20.87 -4.63 -14.40
C ASP A 364 -20.94 -3.13 -14.09
N ARG A 365 -21.70 -2.38 -14.89
CA ARG A 365 -21.86 -0.92 -14.71
C ARG A 365 -22.49 -0.57 -13.36
N ALA A 366 -23.39 -1.39 -12.82
CA ALA A 366 -23.97 -1.14 -11.51
C ALA A 366 -22.92 -1.29 -10.40
N LEU A 367 -21.94 -2.18 -10.59
CA LEU A 367 -20.82 -2.32 -9.66
C LEU A 367 -19.83 -1.15 -9.77
N VAL A 368 -19.62 -0.57 -10.97
CA VAL A 368 -18.86 0.69 -11.12
C VAL A 368 -19.52 1.82 -10.32
N ASP A 369 -20.84 1.99 -10.47
CA ASP A 369 -21.59 2.99 -9.73
C ASP A 369 -21.58 2.72 -8.22
N TYR A 370 -21.62 1.45 -7.79
CA TYR A 370 -21.46 1.06 -6.38
C TYR A 370 -20.08 1.41 -5.82
N PHE A 371 -19.01 1.21 -6.61
CA PHE A 371 -17.64 1.46 -6.17
C PHE A 371 -17.26 2.94 -6.17
N GLU A 372 -17.91 3.80 -6.96
CA GLU A 372 -17.59 5.23 -7.01
C GLU A 372 -17.65 5.94 -5.64
N PRO A 373 -18.75 5.86 -4.85
CA PRO A 373 -18.77 6.46 -3.51
C PRO A 373 -17.79 5.76 -2.56
N CYS A 374 -17.55 4.45 -2.70
CA CYS A 374 -16.54 3.75 -1.91
C CYS A 374 -15.12 4.26 -2.22
N TYR A 375 -14.79 4.48 -3.49
CA TYR A 375 -13.50 5.01 -3.91
C TYR A 375 -13.30 6.44 -3.41
N LEU A 376 -14.30 7.31 -3.58
CA LEU A 376 -14.28 8.69 -3.10
C LEU A 376 -14.05 8.74 -1.58
N ALA A 377 -14.82 7.97 -0.81
CA ALA A 377 -14.71 7.94 0.64
C ALA A 377 -13.41 7.29 1.13
N PHE A 378 -12.90 6.28 0.42
CA PHE A 378 -11.59 5.69 0.69
C PHE A 378 -10.46 6.72 0.54
N GLN A 379 -10.43 7.43 -0.60
CA GLN A 379 -9.44 8.48 -0.83
C GLN A 379 -9.58 9.61 0.18
N LEU A 380 -10.81 10.00 0.54
CA LEU A 380 -11.07 11.00 1.59
C LEU A 380 -10.42 10.59 2.93
N GLY A 381 -10.65 9.36 3.39
CA GLY A 381 -10.03 8.85 4.61
C GLY A 381 -8.50 8.80 4.51
N LEU A 382 -7.98 8.30 3.39
CA LEU A 382 -6.54 8.21 3.14
C LEU A 382 -5.85 9.58 3.22
N TRP A 383 -6.39 10.59 2.54
CA TRP A 383 -5.81 11.95 2.54
C TRP A 383 -6.08 12.73 3.81
N THR A 384 -7.13 12.37 4.58
CA THR A 384 -7.33 12.91 5.93
C THR A 384 -6.23 12.44 6.87
N ILE A 385 -5.87 11.14 6.81
CA ILE A 385 -4.73 10.60 7.57
C ILE A 385 -3.42 11.28 7.14
N ALA A 386 -3.21 11.47 5.82
CA ALA A 386 -2.05 12.18 5.29
C ALA A 386 -1.94 13.62 5.80
N GLY A 387 -3.07 14.28 6.06
CA GLY A 387 -3.16 15.64 6.60
C GLY A 387 -2.56 15.81 7.99
N HIS A 388 -2.27 14.74 8.73
CA HIS A 388 -1.55 14.78 10.00
C HIS A 388 -0.02 14.91 9.83
N SER A 389 0.48 15.13 8.62
CA SER A 389 1.89 15.42 8.34
C SER A 389 2.39 16.61 9.18
N THR A 390 3.61 16.50 9.70
CA THR A 390 4.32 17.59 10.37
C THR A 390 4.89 18.62 9.38
N ASP A 391 4.94 18.28 8.08
CA ASP A 391 5.32 19.17 6.99
C ASP A 391 4.11 20.00 6.54
N GLU A 392 4.25 21.33 6.58
CA GLU A 392 3.16 22.25 6.24
C GLU A 392 2.77 22.22 4.76
N GLU A 393 3.73 22.05 3.85
CA GLU A 393 3.42 21.96 2.42
C GLU A 393 2.69 20.66 2.09
N GLU A 394 3.13 19.53 2.64
CA GLU A 394 2.43 18.24 2.47
C GLU A 394 1.04 18.26 3.09
N ARG A 395 0.88 18.92 4.24
CA ARG A 395 -0.44 19.12 4.85
C ARG A 395 -1.35 19.92 3.91
N MET A 396 -0.86 21.00 3.31
CA MET A 396 -1.63 21.77 2.33
C MET A 396 -2.01 20.95 1.09
N ARG A 397 -1.09 20.12 0.56
CA ARG A 397 -1.37 19.22 -0.57
C ARG A 397 -2.45 18.20 -0.19
N SER A 398 -2.35 17.61 1.00
CA SER A 398 -3.34 16.66 1.54
C SER A 398 -4.70 17.31 1.75
N THR A 399 -4.77 18.53 2.31
CA THR A 399 -6.03 19.27 2.47
C THR A 399 -6.72 19.52 1.12
N ARG A 400 -5.98 19.87 0.06
CA ARG A 400 -6.57 20.02 -1.28
C ARG A 400 -7.16 18.71 -1.80
N ALA A 401 -6.49 17.58 -1.56
CA ALA A 401 -7.01 16.27 -1.91
C ALA A 401 -8.31 15.95 -1.12
N VAL A 402 -8.30 16.16 0.20
CA VAL A 402 -9.49 16.01 1.06
C VAL A 402 -10.69 16.80 0.53
N GLU A 403 -10.50 18.09 0.23
CA GLU A 403 -11.59 18.94 -0.27
C GLU A 403 -12.12 18.50 -1.64
N ARG A 404 -11.24 17.98 -2.52
CA ARG A 404 -11.65 17.39 -3.80
C ARG A 404 -12.58 16.19 -3.59
N TYR A 405 -12.21 15.24 -2.72
CA TYR A 405 -13.01 14.03 -2.50
C TYR A 405 -14.30 14.30 -1.72
N LYS A 406 -14.28 15.24 -0.76
CA LYS A 406 -15.50 15.76 -0.13
C LYS A 406 -16.48 16.32 -1.16
N ALA A 407 -16.00 17.19 -2.04
CA ALA A 407 -16.84 17.78 -3.08
C ALA A 407 -17.40 16.70 -4.03
N GLY A 408 -16.63 15.64 -4.31
CA GLY A 408 -17.09 14.47 -5.07
C GLY A 408 -18.26 13.74 -4.39
N LEU A 409 -18.13 13.40 -3.11
CA LEU A 409 -19.22 12.76 -2.35
C LEU A 409 -20.47 13.63 -2.26
N VAL A 410 -20.31 14.93 -2.01
CA VAL A 410 -21.44 15.87 -1.94
C VAL A 410 -22.16 15.94 -3.28
N ARG A 411 -21.43 16.01 -4.41
CA ARG A 411 -22.06 16.00 -5.74
C ARG A 411 -22.81 14.70 -6.00
N LEU A 412 -22.23 13.56 -5.64
CA LEU A 412 -22.85 12.25 -5.83
C LEU A 412 -24.18 12.13 -5.07
N LEU A 413 -24.25 12.66 -3.85
CA LEU A 413 -25.46 12.62 -3.01
C LEU A 413 -26.48 13.71 -3.33
N ALA A 414 -26.13 14.70 -4.16
CA ALA A 414 -27.03 15.76 -4.61
C ALA A 414 -27.79 15.40 -5.90
N CYS A 415 -27.36 14.35 -6.60
CA CYS A 415 -28.01 13.76 -7.77
C CYS A 415 -28.95 12.63 -7.34
#